data_AF-A0AAN9BJP9-F1
#
_entry.id   AF-A0AAN9BJP9-F1
#
_cell.length_a   1.000
_cell.length_b   1.000
_cell.length_c   1.000
_cell.angle_alpha   90.00
_cell.angle_beta   90.00
_cell.angle_gamma   90.00
#
_symmetry.space_group_name_H-M   'P 1'
#
loop_
_entity.id
_entity.type
_entity.pdbx_description
1 polymer ?
#
loop_
_entity_poly.entity_id
_entity_poly.type
_entity_poly.pdbx_seq_one_letter_code
_entity_poly.pdbx_strand_id
1 'polypeptide(L)'
;MKLSLPVTLCVVFVTLTLVDAGRKNVKSREGKRQRLQEGDNSRCRYFRKAQVSLCDAKTNTRSVTFPLKKGVNCPPTQVFHQPCSQSDEANSKKVNGVRGCKYKRGAPWSECGPGVMSKKKEMTLKPGQPASCPLVRTKTVPCRSRKNKTGKMKKKKRGNGKGKACKYQKGAWSECDPLSNTRTRQLTLKKGDESVCLPKKTITKKCRKPCKYTKGPWLPCNESTNEKMRQLTLKKGDPSICNATMTITKPCRRRDAFTAAKTSQCKYKALAWESCDMRTNTMTRVLKLKSGDPALCQQTKHLTRKCRKPCKFSKGEWSECDEGTNLKTRTDQLIKGDASKCEATRTISKKCGKEEECKYDVGNWSGCDDTTKERSRMKTLVEGDPEKCQPEIKISRPCFKPNGEASCFLGNWGDYGPCQNGVMMKHRPVIAGGVPCERKAVKAKPCS
;
A
#
# COMPACT_ATOMS: atom_id res chain seq x y z
N MET A 1 -44.87 57.34 39.86
CA MET A 1 -43.69 56.74 40.53
C MET A 1 -42.48 56.99 39.66
N LYS A 2 -41.64 57.98 40.02
CA LYS A 2 -40.41 58.34 39.31
C LYS A 2 -39.27 57.60 39.99
N LEU A 3 -38.61 56.67 39.30
CA LEU A 3 -37.35 56.09 39.74
C LEU A 3 -36.21 56.57 38.85
N SER A 4 -35.32 57.32 39.48
CA SER A 4 -34.05 57.84 38.99
C SER A 4 -32.95 56.78 39.08
N LEU A 5 -32.05 56.81 38.09
CA LEU A 5 -30.82 56.04 37.91
C LEU A 5 -29.83 56.17 39.08
N PRO A 6 -28.76 55.33 39.09
CA PRO A 6 -27.48 55.96 38.80
C PRO A 6 -26.62 55.21 37.76
N VAL A 7 -25.91 56.04 36.99
CA VAL A 7 -24.94 55.73 35.95
C VAL A 7 -23.60 55.42 36.62
N THR A 8 -23.04 54.24 36.37
CA THR A 8 -21.71 53.86 36.86
C THR A 8 -20.66 54.14 35.79
N LEU A 9 -19.80 55.12 36.08
CA LEU A 9 -18.63 55.54 35.32
C LEU A 9 -17.52 54.49 35.45
N CYS A 10 -17.12 53.82 34.36
CA CYS A 10 -15.92 52.97 34.33
C CYS A 10 -14.74 53.78 33.79
N VAL A 11 -13.82 54.14 34.68
CA VAL A 11 -12.55 54.81 34.37
C VAL A 11 -11.57 53.82 33.74
N VAL A 12 -11.04 54.19 32.58
CA VAL A 12 -10.02 53.46 31.82
C VAL A 12 -8.64 53.76 32.41
N PHE A 13 -7.98 52.75 32.98
CA PHE A 13 -6.56 52.82 33.34
C PHE A 13 -5.71 52.28 32.18
N VAL A 14 -5.08 53.21 31.44
CA VAL A 14 -4.00 52.92 30.49
C VAL A 14 -2.69 52.85 31.28
N THR A 15 -2.09 51.66 31.37
CA THR A 15 -0.72 51.50 31.88
C THR A 15 0.21 51.21 30.70
N LEU A 16 1.01 52.22 30.36
CA LEU A 16 2.17 52.14 29.47
C LEU A 16 3.36 51.63 30.28
N THR A 17 3.85 50.44 29.98
CA THR A 17 5.18 49.98 30.42
C THR A 17 6.11 49.88 29.22
N LEU A 18 7.05 50.81 29.16
CA LEU A 18 8.29 50.72 28.42
C LEU A 18 9.21 49.73 29.14
N VAL A 19 9.66 48.67 28.46
CA VAL A 19 10.83 47.89 28.90
C VAL A 19 11.74 47.61 27.73
N ASP A 20 13.00 47.87 28.02
CA ASP A 20 14.18 47.99 27.21
C ASP A 20 14.62 46.75 26.43
N ALA A 21 15.43 47.03 25.41
CA ALA A 21 16.04 46.07 24.52
C ALA A 21 17.22 45.32 25.18
N GLY A 22 17.40 44.07 24.76
CA GLY A 22 18.72 43.45 24.69
C GLY A 22 18.93 42.26 25.62
N ARG A 23 18.95 41.04 25.05
CA ARG A 23 19.99 40.01 25.32
C ARG A 23 19.80 38.74 24.48
N LYS A 24 20.81 38.49 23.65
CA LYS A 24 21.47 37.19 23.37
C LYS A 24 20.59 35.93 23.40
N ASN A 25 20.24 35.45 22.20
CA ASN A 25 19.63 34.13 21.96
C ASN A 25 20.63 32.98 22.24
N VAL A 26 20.77 32.61 23.50
CA VAL A 26 21.30 31.30 23.91
C VAL A 26 20.18 30.28 23.71
N LYS A 27 20.37 29.34 22.79
CA LYS A 27 19.47 28.20 22.56
C LYS A 27 19.50 27.29 23.79
N SER A 28 18.63 27.55 24.77
CA SER A 28 18.31 26.59 25.83
C SER A 28 17.68 25.34 25.20
N ARG A 29 18.32 24.21 25.51
CA ARG A 29 17.99 22.86 25.06
C ARG A 29 17.37 22.10 26.22
N GLU A 30 16.46 22.72 26.97
CA GLU A 30 15.73 22.09 28.07
C GLU A 30 14.24 22.32 27.90
N GLY A 31 13.61 21.37 27.21
CA GLY A 31 12.18 21.38 26.94
C GLY A 31 11.73 20.03 26.40
N LYS A 32 12.26 18.95 26.99
CA LYS A 32 11.92 17.58 26.58
C LYS A 32 12.20 16.55 27.66
N ARG A 33 11.76 16.80 28.89
CA ARG A 33 11.84 15.78 29.96
C ARG A 33 10.84 15.97 31.10
N GLN A 34 9.59 16.27 30.80
CA GLN A 34 8.47 16.14 31.76
C GLN A 34 7.20 15.75 30.98
N ARG A 35 7.20 14.50 30.50
CA ARG A 35 6.00 13.73 30.14
C ARG A 35 6.30 12.29 30.50
N LEU A 36 6.50 12.07 31.79
CA LEU A 36 6.57 10.76 32.40
C LEU A 36 5.69 10.83 33.62
N GLN A 37 4.88 9.78 33.72
CA GLN A 37 3.95 9.45 34.79
C GLN A 37 2.52 9.95 34.56
N GLU A 38 1.61 9.05 34.88
CA GLU A 38 0.15 9.10 34.74
C GLU A 38 -0.42 8.79 33.35
N GLY A 39 -0.98 7.59 33.22
CA GLY A 39 -1.85 7.23 32.09
C GLY A 39 -1.42 6.03 31.24
N ASP A 40 -0.90 4.95 31.82
CA ASP A 40 -1.13 3.57 31.29
C ASP A 40 -0.62 2.49 32.27
N ASN A 41 -1.13 2.49 33.50
CA ASN A 41 -0.69 1.57 34.57
C ASN A 41 -1.33 0.17 34.49
N SER A 42 -2.13 -0.13 33.46
CA SER A 42 -2.95 -1.36 33.38
C SER A 42 -2.38 -2.47 32.48
N ARG A 43 -1.19 -2.28 31.87
CA ARG A 43 -0.59 -3.30 30.99
C ARG A 43 0.52 -4.06 31.69
N CYS A 44 0.26 -5.34 31.99
CA CYS A 44 1.25 -6.30 32.42
C CYS A 44 2.41 -6.34 31.42
N ARG A 45 3.62 -6.04 31.89
CA ARG A 45 4.85 -6.23 31.12
C ARG A 45 5.62 -7.37 31.75
N TYR A 46 6.00 -8.37 30.96
CA TYR A 46 6.85 -9.49 31.37
C TYR A 46 8.27 -9.32 30.80
N PHE A 47 9.27 -9.95 31.41
CA PHE A 47 10.64 -9.97 30.86
C PHE A 47 10.66 -10.68 29.50
N ARG A 48 11.58 -10.30 28.61
CA ARG A 48 11.76 -10.97 27.30
C ARG A 48 12.53 -12.28 27.39
N LYS A 49 13.31 -12.48 28.45
CA LYS A 49 14.02 -13.72 28.72
C LYS A 49 13.04 -14.68 29.39
N ALA A 50 12.82 -15.85 28.79
CA ALA A 50 12.01 -16.91 29.38
C ALA A 50 12.89 -17.94 30.09
N GLN A 51 12.32 -18.58 31.10
CA GLN A 51 12.79 -19.86 31.61
C GLN A 51 12.06 -20.98 30.84
N VAL A 52 12.79 -21.97 30.36
CA VAL A 52 12.22 -23.08 29.57
C VAL A 52 12.37 -24.35 30.40
N SER A 53 11.27 -25.06 30.67
CA SER A 53 11.32 -26.35 31.36
C SER A 53 11.88 -27.45 30.47
N LEU A 54 12.30 -28.55 31.07
CA LEU A 54 12.54 -29.80 30.36
C LEU A 54 11.26 -30.25 29.64
N CYS A 55 11.44 -31.02 28.57
CA CYS A 55 10.33 -31.63 27.86
C CYS A 55 9.73 -32.74 28.71
N ASP A 56 8.42 -32.73 28.89
CA ASP A 56 7.70 -33.84 29.51
C ASP A 56 7.50 -34.95 28.46
N ALA A 57 8.06 -36.13 28.74
CA ALA A 57 8.03 -37.27 27.83
C ALA A 57 6.61 -37.78 27.57
N LYS A 58 5.67 -37.61 28.51
CA LYS A 58 4.30 -38.10 28.34
C LYS A 58 3.47 -37.20 27.43
N THR A 59 3.66 -35.89 27.55
CA THR A 59 2.83 -34.90 26.83
C THR A 59 3.50 -34.35 25.57
N ASN A 60 4.80 -34.62 25.37
CA ASN A 60 5.62 -34.05 24.30
C ASN A 60 5.56 -32.52 24.24
N THR A 61 5.40 -31.88 25.41
CA THR A 61 5.37 -30.43 25.56
C THR A 61 6.35 -29.96 26.61
N ARG A 62 6.84 -28.73 26.46
CA ARG A 62 7.61 -28.01 27.48
C ARG A 62 6.97 -26.67 27.78
N SER A 63 7.16 -26.18 28.99
CA SER A 63 6.66 -24.87 29.42
C SER A 63 7.73 -23.78 29.24
N VAL A 64 7.30 -22.60 28.81
CA VAL A 64 8.13 -21.40 28.63
C VAL A 64 7.54 -20.30 29.49
N THR A 65 8.24 -19.96 30.57
CA THR A 65 7.76 -19.07 31.63
C THR A 65 8.45 -17.70 31.55
N PHE A 66 7.66 -16.63 31.52
CA PHE A 66 8.13 -15.25 31.51
C PHE A 66 7.77 -14.55 32.84
N PRO A 67 8.73 -14.12 33.66
CA PRO A 67 8.44 -13.43 34.92
C PRO A 67 7.91 -12.02 34.68
N LEU A 68 7.01 -11.56 35.56
CA LEU A 68 6.43 -10.22 35.52
C LEU A 68 7.50 -9.15 35.78
N LYS A 69 7.53 -8.12 34.94
CA LYS A 69 8.41 -6.95 35.06
C LYS A 69 7.71 -5.76 35.71
N LYS A 70 6.44 -5.50 35.38
CA LYS A 70 5.63 -4.41 35.97
C LYS A 70 4.13 -4.65 35.72
N GLY A 71 3.30 -4.42 36.74
CA GLY A 71 1.84 -4.38 36.65
C GLY A 71 1.18 -4.64 38.01
N VAL A 72 0.15 -3.86 38.36
CA VAL A 72 -0.70 -4.06 39.55
C VAL A 72 -1.86 -4.94 39.08
N ASN A 73 -2.07 -6.13 39.67
CA ASN A 73 -3.06 -7.15 39.25
C ASN A 73 -2.69 -8.00 38.01
N CYS A 74 -1.41 -8.36 37.88
CA CYS A 74 -0.95 -9.29 36.85
C CYS A 74 -0.46 -10.59 37.50
N PRO A 75 -0.66 -11.75 36.88
CA PRO A 75 -0.06 -12.98 37.38
C PRO A 75 1.48 -12.83 37.42
N PRO A 76 2.15 -13.40 38.45
CA PRO A 76 3.59 -13.22 38.66
C PRO A 76 4.43 -13.78 37.50
N THR A 77 3.88 -14.76 36.77
CA THR A 77 4.51 -15.39 35.62
C THR A 77 3.52 -15.64 34.51
N GLN A 78 3.97 -15.54 33.26
CA GLN A 78 3.20 -15.93 32.08
C GLN A 78 3.80 -17.22 31.49
N VAL A 79 3.03 -18.31 31.48
CA VAL A 79 3.47 -19.63 31.01
C VAL A 79 2.89 -19.92 29.62
N PHE A 80 3.72 -20.42 28.71
CA PHE A 80 3.33 -20.89 27.38
C PHE A 80 3.80 -22.33 27.17
N HIS A 81 2.91 -23.22 26.75
CA HIS A 81 3.27 -24.59 26.38
C HIS A 81 3.65 -24.63 24.90
N GLN A 82 4.79 -25.24 24.59
CA GLN A 82 5.27 -25.45 23.23
C GLN A 82 5.55 -26.94 23.00
N PRO A 83 5.20 -27.51 21.83
CA PRO A 83 5.55 -28.89 21.50
C PRO A 83 7.08 -29.01 21.39
N CYS A 84 7.62 -30.15 21.83
CA CYS A 84 9.04 -30.42 21.70
C CYS A 84 9.33 -30.87 20.26
N SER A 85 9.64 -29.92 19.38
CA SER A 85 10.03 -30.26 18.00
C SER A 85 11.44 -30.84 17.97
N GLN A 86 11.63 -31.96 17.26
CA GLN A 86 12.91 -32.66 17.04
C GLN A 86 14.03 -31.77 16.42
N SER A 87 13.72 -30.56 15.96
CA SER A 87 14.70 -29.62 15.41
C SER A 87 15.40 -28.73 16.46
N ASP A 88 15.06 -28.85 17.73
CA ASP A 88 15.71 -28.06 18.79
C ASP A 88 17.06 -28.64 19.27
N GLU A 89 17.41 -29.87 18.89
CA GLU A 89 18.81 -30.32 19.00
C GLU A 89 19.75 -29.51 18.09
N ALA A 90 19.25 -28.93 17.00
CA ALA A 90 20.03 -28.02 16.16
C ALA A 90 20.08 -26.57 16.68
N ASN A 91 19.17 -26.18 17.58
CA ASN A 91 19.05 -24.79 18.09
C ASN A 91 19.34 -24.60 19.58
N SER A 92 19.72 -25.67 20.31
CA SER A 92 20.27 -25.62 21.67
C SER A 92 21.67 -24.95 21.77
N LYS A 93 22.13 -24.21 20.74
CA LYS A 93 23.46 -23.56 20.74
C LYS A 93 23.52 -22.16 21.36
N LYS A 94 22.49 -21.70 22.06
CA LYS A 94 22.53 -20.38 22.74
C LYS A 94 22.06 -20.35 24.19
N VAL A 95 21.82 -21.51 24.80
CA VAL A 95 21.66 -21.61 26.25
C VAL A 95 22.74 -22.57 26.75
N ASN A 96 23.70 -22.00 27.45
CA ASN A 96 24.81 -22.66 28.15
C ASN A 96 25.77 -23.54 27.32
N GLY A 97 26.92 -22.96 26.96
CA GLY A 97 28.20 -23.68 26.96
C GLY A 97 28.56 -24.54 25.76
N VAL A 98 27.63 -25.04 24.93
CA VAL A 98 27.99 -25.88 23.78
C VAL A 98 28.50 -25.01 22.63
N ARG A 99 29.80 -24.70 22.67
CA ARG A 99 30.50 -23.99 21.59
C ARG A 99 30.33 -24.81 20.31
N GLY A 100 29.57 -24.29 19.35
CA GLY A 100 29.47 -24.95 18.04
C GLY A 100 30.85 -25.18 17.42
N CYS A 101 30.97 -26.26 16.64
CA CYS A 101 32.19 -26.70 15.95
C CYS A 101 32.98 -25.50 15.40
N LYS A 102 34.21 -25.34 15.89
CA LYS A 102 35.11 -24.26 15.50
C LYS A 102 35.96 -24.70 14.32
N TYR A 103 35.89 -23.95 13.22
CA TYR A 103 36.68 -24.17 12.01
C TYR A 103 37.76 -23.09 11.84
N LYS A 104 38.89 -23.41 11.20
CA LYS A 104 39.94 -22.45 10.83
C LYS A 104 39.39 -21.45 9.80
N ARG A 105 39.37 -20.16 10.14
CA ARG A 105 38.74 -19.10 9.29
C ARG A 105 39.63 -18.62 8.14
N GLY A 106 40.85 -19.15 7.99
CA GLY A 106 41.87 -18.66 7.06
C GLY A 106 41.82 -19.20 5.63
N ALA A 107 41.00 -20.22 5.32
CA ALA A 107 41.05 -20.84 3.99
C ALA A 107 40.73 -19.85 2.85
N PRO A 108 41.40 -19.93 1.68
CA PRO A 108 41.07 -19.11 0.54
C PRO A 108 39.66 -19.41 0.02
N TRP A 109 39.06 -18.45 -0.68
CA TRP A 109 37.86 -18.72 -1.48
C TRP A 109 38.31 -19.27 -2.83
N SER A 110 37.56 -20.21 -3.40
CA SER A 110 37.73 -20.60 -4.80
C SER A 110 37.58 -19.39 -5.71
N GLU A 111 38.28 -19.42 -6.83
CA GLU A 111 38.16 -18.38 -7.86
C GLU A 111 36.79 -18.44 -8.53
N CYS A 112 36.31 -17.29 -8.99
CA CYS A 112 35.12 -17.22 -9.83
C CYS A 112 35.58 -17.32 -11.29
N GLY A 113 35.67 -18.55 -11.81
CA GLY A 113 35.96 -18.78 -13.23
C GLY A 113 34.79 -18.36 -14.13
N PRO A 114 35.03 -18.17 -15.45
CA PRO A 114 33.97 -17.96 -16.42
C PRO A 114 32.96 -19.12 -16.36
N GLY A 115 31.68 -18.81 -16.17
CA GLY A 115 30.60 -19.79 -15.99
C GLY A 115 30.28 -20.19 -14.54
N VAL A 116 31.11 -19.82 -13.56
CA VAL A 116 30.89 -20.19 -12.14
C VAL A 116 30.23 -19.02 -11.38
N MET A 117 28.93 -19.14 -11.12
CA MET A 117 28.12 -18.09 -10.45
C MET A 117 28.32 -18.01 -8.92
N SER A 118 29.05 -18.95 -8.32
CA SER A 118 29.28 -19.01 -6.87
C SER A 118 30.66 -19.54 -6.51
N LYS A 119 31.29 -18.92 -5.51
CA LYS A 119 32.57 -19.39 -4.96
C LYS A 119 32.35 -20.13 -3.65
N LYS A 120 33.19 -21.14 -3.42
CA LYS A 120 33.18 -21.99 -2.23
C LYS A 120 34.42 -21.70 -1.38
N LYS A 121 34.30 -21.89 -0.08
CA LYS A 121 35.43 -21.87 0.87
C LYS A 121 35.27 -23.03 1.83
N GLU A 122 36.24 -23.90 1.84
CA GLU A 122 36.31 -25.07 2.71
C GLU A 122 37.12 -24.74 3.94
N MET A 123 36.53 -24.92 5.12
CA MET A 123 37.21 -24.64 6.39
C MET A 123 37.40 -25.94 7.14
N THR A 124 38.63 -26.23 7.56
CA THR A 124 38.97 -27.42 8.36
C THR A 124 38.65 -27.21 9.83
N LEU A 125 38.23 -28.29 10.50
CA LEU A 125 37.92 -28.30 11.93
C LEU A 125 39.18 -27.99 12.74
N LYS A 126 39.05 -27.21 13.82
CA LYS A 126 40.18 -26.98 14.74
C LYS A 126 40.44 -28.27 15.54
N PRO A 127 41.71 -28.57 15.89
CA PRO A 127 42.02 -29.69 16.78
C PRO A 127 41.33 -29.50 18.15
N GLY A 128 40.94 -30.60 18.78
CA GLY A 128 40.20 -30.59 20.06
C GLY A 128 38.71 -30.28 19.92
N GLN A 129 38.07 -30.66 18.82
CA GLN A 129 36.62 -30.59 18.64
C GLN A 129 36.03 -32.01 18.68
N PRO A 130 34.79 -32.19 19.16
CA PRO A 130 34.18 -33.51 19.29
C PRO A 130 34.05 -34.19 17.92
N ALA A 131 34.15 -35.53 17.89
CA ALA A 131 34.06 -36.35 16.68
C ALA A 131 32.72 -36.21 15.92
N SER A 132 31.68 -35.69 16.58
CA SER A 132 30.40 -35.36 15.95
C SER A 132 30.45 -34.15 15.01
N CYS A 133 31.55 -33.38 15.00
CA CYS A 133 31.74 -32.26 14.10
C CYS A 133 32.33 -32.73 12.76
N PRO A 134 31.76 -32.34 11.61
CA PRO A 134 32.34 -32.70 10.32
C PRO A 134 33.73 -32.06 10.18
N LEU A 135 34.69 -32.83 9.65
CA LEU A 135 36.09 -32.43 9.45
C LEU A 135 36.24 -31.17 8.60
N VAL A 136 35.35 -31.00 7.61
CA VAL A 136 35.35 -29.87 6.68
C VAL A 136 33.96 -29.23 6.66
N ARG A 137 33.93 -27.89 6.63
CA ARG A 137 32.71 -27.11 6.43
C ARG A 137 32.84 -26.21 5.21
N THR A 138 31.98 -26.44 4.23
CA THR A 138 31.91 -25.64 3.01
C THR A 138 30.97 -24.46 3.17
N LYS A 139 31.41 -23.26 2.79
CA LYS A 139 30.57 -22.08 2.64
C LYS A 139 30.50 -21.70 1.17
N THR A 140 29.29 -21.47 0.65
CA THR A 140 29.06 -21.03 -0.72
C THR A 140 28.51 -19.61 -0.71
N VAL A 141 29.08 -18.72 -1.53
CA VAL A 141 28.64 -17.33 -1.67
C VAL A 141 28.61 -16.98 -3.17
N PRO A 142 27.57 -16.28 -3.67
CA PRO A 142 27.51 -15.86 -5.07
C PRO A 142 28.67 -14.91 -5.42
N CYS A 143 29.17 -15.03 -6.65
CA CYS A 143 30.19 -14.13 -7.21
C CYS A 143 29.58 -12.73 -7.43
N ARG A 144 29.59 -11.89 -6.38
CA ARG A 144 29.09 -10.49 -6.48
C ARG A 144 30.06 -9.65 -7.29
N SER A 145 29.54 -8.94 -8.31
CA SER A 145 30.28 -7.85 -8.97
C SER A 145 30.71 -6.81 -7.93
N ARG A 146 32.01 -6.53 -7.87
CA ARG A 146 32.61 -5.56 -6.95
C ARG A 146 31.99 -4.18 -7.17
N LYS A 147 31.06 -3.76 -6.31
CA LYS A 147 30.92 -2.33 -5.98
C LYS A 147 31.98 -2.01 -4.93
N ASN A 148 33.04 -1.33 -5.36
CA ASN A 148 34.15 -0.88 -4.54
C ASN A 148 33.65 -0.16 -3.28
N LYS A 149 34.08 -0.66 -2.13
CA LYS A 149 33.72 -0.19 -0.80
C LYS A 149 34.99 0.26 -0.08
N THR A 150 35.51 1.42 -0.46
CA THR A 150 36.54 2.15 0.29
C THR A 150 36.29 3.65 0.14
N GLY A 151 36.40 4.39 1.24
CA GLY A 151 36.55 5.86 1.21
C GLY A 151 35.41 6.67 1.81
N LYS A 152 35.65 7.15 3.03
CA LYS A 152 34.90 8.18 3.75
C LYS A 152 34.73 9.47 2.93
N MET A 153 33.67 10.19 3.27
CA MET A 153 33.27 11.49 2.73
C MET A 153 34.42 12.51 2.67
N LYS A 154 34.86 12.86 1.47
CA LYS A 154 35.24 14.23 1.12
C LYS A 154 34.38 14.67 -0.05
N LYS A 155 33.78 15.85 0.11
CA LYS A 155 32.86 16.53 -0.81
C LYS A 155 33.62 16.92 -2.09
N LYS A 156 33.95 15.94 -2.95
CA LYS A 156 34.62 16.19 -4.24
C LYS A 156 33.57 16.45 -5.31
N LYS A 157 33.74 17.57 -6.01
CA LYS A 157 32.95 18.05 -7.16
C LYS A 157 32.58 16.87 -8.06
N ARG A 158 31.30 16.78 -8.44
CA ARG A 158 30.74 15.71 -9.27
C ARG A 158 31.60 15.57 -10.52
N GLY A 159 32.37 14.49 -10.54
CA GLY A 159 33.17 14.07 -11.67
C GLY A 159 32.30 13.89 -12.90
N ASN A 160 32.82 14.46 -13.98
CA ASN A 160 32.29 14.53 -15.32
C ASN A 160 32.15 13.12 -15.92
N GLY A 161 31.06 12.42 -15.61
CA GLY A 161 30.61 11.30 -16.43
C GLY A 161 30.20 11.86 -17.78
N LYS A 162 31.06 11.71 -18.80
CA LYS A 162 30.84 12.06 -20.21
C LYS A 162 29.77 11.17 -20.87
N GLY A 163 28.66 10.91 -20.19
CA GLY A 163 27.46 10.37 -20.83
C GLY A 163 26.72 11.53 -21.50
N LYS A 164 26.39 11.38 -22.78
CA LYS A 164 25.66 12.33 -23.64
C LYS A 164 24.22 12.60 -23.14
N ALA A 165 24.05 13.03 -21.89
CA ALA A 165 22.75 13.37 -21.34
C ALA A 165 22.43 14.83 -21.68
N CYS A 166 21.33 15.06 -22.41
CA CYS A 166 20.79 16.39 -22.70
C CYS A 166 20.65 17.20 -21.41
N LYS A 167 21.41 18.28 -21.26
CA LYS A 167 21.29 19.22 -20.12
C LYS A 167 20.50 20.43 -20.58
N TYR A 168 19.44 20.74 -19.84
CA TYR A 168 18.57 21.87 -20.11
C TYR A 168 18.73 22.96 -19.04
N GLN A 169 18.73 24.21 -19.48
CA GLN A 169 18.58 25.38 -18.63
C GLN A 169 17.09 25.60 -18.35
N LYS A 170 16.76 25.90 -17.09
CA LYS A 170 15.37 26.10 -16.63
C LYS A 170 15.03 27.58 -16.74
N GLY A 171 14.03 27.93 -17.55
CA GLY A 171 13.43 29.26 -17.54
C GLY A 171 12.59 29.53 -16.27
N ALA A 172 12.14 30.78 -16.15
CA ALA A 172 11.17 31.19 -15.14
C ALA A 172 9.85 30.43 -15.29
N TRP A 173 9.11 30.28 -14.20
CA TRP A 173 7.75 29.77 -14.27
C TRP A 173 6.82 30.87 -14.79
N SER A 174 5.91 30.52 -15.70
CA SER A 174 4.78 31.37 -16.06
C SER A 174 3.94 31.66 -14.82
N GLU A 175 3.11 32.69 -14.93
CA GLU A 175 2.02 32.90 -13.99
C GLU A 175 1.07 31.71 -13.98
N CYS A 176 0.33 31.57 -12.88
CA CYS A 176 -0.64 30.50 -12.75
C CYS A 176 -1.89 30.84 -13.54
N ASP A 177 -2.24 29.99 -14.51
CA ASP A 177 -3.50 30.14 -15.22
C ASP A 177 -4.66 29.75 -14.27
N PRO A 178 -5.63 30.68 -14.03
CA PRO A 178 -6.72 30.46 -13.09
C PRO A 178 -7.70 29.37 -13.55
N LEU A 179 -7.83 29.11 -14.85
CA LEU A 179 -8.77 28.12 -15.38
C LEU A 179 -8.22 26.69 -15.25
N SER A 180 -6.98 26.48 -15.67
CA SER A 180 -6.35 25.15 -15.65
C SER A 180 -5.68 24.80 -14.31
N ASN A 181 -5.44 25.78 -13.43
CA ASN A 181 -4.68 25.63 -12.19
C ASN A 181 -3.28 25.04 -12.45
N THR A 182 -2.67 25.41 -13.58
CA THR A 182 -1.33 25.01 -13.98
C THR A 182 -0.47 26.20 -14.35
N ARG A 183 0.84 26.03 -14.18
CA ARG A 183 1.86 26.94 -14.68
C ARG A 183 2.89 26.15 -15.48
N THR A 184 3.44 26.77 -16.50
CA THR A 184 4.40 26.15 -17.41
C THR A 184 5.76 26.83 -17.26
N ARG A 185 6.82 26.15 -17.67
CA ARG A 185 8.11 26.80 -17.94
C ARG A 185 8.78 26.14 -19.11
N GLN A 186 9.57 26.91 -19.84
CA GLN A 186 10.40 26.39 -20.90
C GLN A 186 11.77 25.94 -20.38
N LEU A 187 12.24 24.83 -20.90
CA LEU A 187 13.59 24.31 -20.75
C LEU A 187 14.32 24.49 -22.08
N THR A 188 15.39 25.27 -22.10
CA THR A 188 16.24 25.46 -23.28
C THR A 188 17.44 24.52 -23.22
N LEU A 189 17.79 23.86 -24.32
CA LEU A 189 18.94 22.96 -24.37
C LEU A 189 20.23 23.76 -24.14
N LYS A 190 21.04 23.34 -23.16
CA LYS A 190 22.34 23.96 -22.84
C LYS A 190 23.52 23.08 -23.25
N LYS A 191 23.33 21.76 -23.29
CA LYS A 191 24.37 20.79 -23.72
C LYS A 191 23.73 19.50 -24.23
N GLY A 192 24.08 19.06 -25.43
CA GLY A 192 23.60 17.84 -26.08
C GLY A 192 23.46 18.05 -27.59
N ASP A 193 23.42 16.97 -28.37
CA ASP A 193 23.26 17.05 -29.83
C ASP A 193 21.80 17.38 -30.17
N GLU A 194 21.56 18.41 -31.00
CA GLU A 194 20.20 18.88 -31.36
C GLU A 194 19.38 17.84 -32.13
N SER A 195 20.05 16.93 -32.84
CA SER A 195 19.42 15.80 -33.54
C SER A 195 18.83 14.75 -32.58
N VAL A 196 19.36 14.65 -31.36
CA VAL A 196 18.93 13.68 -30.34
C VAL A 196 18.11 14.34 -29.23
N CYS A 197 18.40 15.61 -28.94
CA CYS A 197 17.83 16.36 -27.84
C CYS A 197 16.94 17.50 -28.38
N LEU A 198 15.65 17.48 -28.07
CA LEU A 198 14.76 18.59 -28.44
C LEU A 198 15.33 19.94 -27.94
N PRO A 199 15.34 21.00 -28.77
CA PRO A 199 15.94 22.29 -28.43
C PRO A 199 15.19 23.01 -27.31
N LYS A 200 13.87 22.85 -27.26
CA LYS A 200 13.00 23.38 -26.19
C LYS A 200 12.09 22.27 -25.65
N LYS A 201 11.91 22.22 -24.32
CA LYS A 201 10.94 21.35 -23.66
C LYS A 201 10.06 22.17 -22.71
N THR A 202 8.74 22.05 -22.82
CA THR A 202 7.83 22.70 -21.87
C THR A 202 7.48 21.74 -20.74
N ILE A 203 7.60 22.20 -19.48
CA ILE A 203 7.17 21.44 -18.31
C ILE A 203 5.99 22.15 -17.67
N THR A 204 4.90 21.42 -17.50
CA THR A 204 3.70 21.87 -16.79
C THR A 204 3.71 21.37 -15.35
N LYS A 205 3.33 22.23 -14.41
CA LYS A 205 3.15 21.85 -13.00
C LYS A 205 1.88 22.49 -12.46
N LYS A 206 1.13 21.74 -11.65
CA LYS A 206 -0.02 22.28 -10.91
C LYS A 206 0.43 23.44 -10.03
N CYS A 207 -0.34 24.53 -10.04
CA CYS A 207 -0.04 25.64 -9.17
C CYS A 207 -0.14 25.20 -7.71
N ARG A 208 0.61 25.90 -6.85
CA ARG A 208 0.34 25.78 -5.42
C ARG A 208 -1.03 26.42 -5.22
N LYS A 209 -1.92 25.73 -4.51
CA LYS A 209 -3.24 26.29 -4.16
C LYS A 209 -3.01 27.67 -3.53
N PRO A 210 -3.48 28.77 -4.16
CA PRO A 210 -3.23 30.12 -3.66
C PRO A 210 -3.99 30.31 -2.34
N CYS A 211 -5.19 29.74 -2.26
CA CYS A 211 -6.05 29.75 -1.10
C CYS A 211 -5.71 28.60 -0.14
N LYS A 212 -5.29 28.92 1.08
CA LYS A 212 -5.26 27.99 2.22
C LYS A 212 -6.40 28.34 3.15
N TYR A 213 -7.16 27.35 3.58
CA TYR A 213 -8.28 27.52 4.49
C TYR A 213 -8.05 26.84 5.82
N THR A 214 -8.47 27.47 6.91
CA THR A 214 -8.70 26.84 8.20
C THR A 214 -10.01 26.07 8.17
N LYS A 215 -9.98 24.82 8.65
CA LYS A 215 -11.17 23.96 8.69
C LYS A 215 -11.87 24.18 10.03
N GLY A 216 -13.11 24.67 9.98
CA GLY A 216 -13.98 24.70 11.15
C GLY A 216 -14.43 23.29 11.60
N PRO A 217 -15.10 23.21 12.76
CA PRO A 217 -15.75 21.98 13.22
C PRO A 217 -16.82 21.52 12.22
N TRP A 218 -17.12 20.22 12.23
CA TRP A 218 -18.28 19.69 11.49
C TRP A 218 -19.55 20.02 12.27
N LEU A 219 -20.54 20.57 11.56
CA LEU A 219 -21.91 20.65 12.05
C LEU A 219 -22.47 19.22 12.27
N PRO A 220 -23.48 19.07 13.14
CA PRO A 220 -24.22 17.83 13.30
C PRO A 220 -24.79 17.36 11.95
N CYS A 221 -25.06 16.05 11.86
CA CYS A 221 -25.69 15.47 10.68
C CYS A 221 -27.11 15.98 10.56
N ASN A 222 -27.51 16.48 9.39
CA ASN A 222 -28.90 16.78 9.12
C ASN A 222 -29.63 15.48 8.76
N GLU A 223 -30.66 15.13 9.53
CA GLU A 223 -31.37 13.86 9.43
C GLU A 223 -32.13 13.71 8.10
N SER A 224 -32.70 14.81 7.58
CA SER A 224 -33.48 14.80 6.33
C SER A 224 -32.60 14.60 5.10
N THR A 225 -31.45 15.27 5.05
CA THR A 225 -30.55 15.23 3.87
C THR A 225 -29.48 14.16 3.97
N ASN A 226 -29.26 13.55 5.14
CA ASN A 226 -28.13 12.64 5.40
C ASN A 226 -26.78 13.25 5.05
N GLU A 227 -26.64 14.56 5.24
CA GLU A 227 -25.41 15.30 4.97
C GLU A 227 -24.97 16.10 6.19
N LYS A 228 -23.66 16.32 6.31
CA LYS A 228 -23.08 17.23 7.29
C LYS A 228 -22.18 18.24 6.63
N MET A 229 -22.20 19.44 7.16
CA MET A 229 -21.49 20.58 6.61
C MET A 229 -20.37 21.03 7.55
N ARG A 230 -19.37 21.71 7.00
CA ARG A 230 -18.46 22.54 7.79
C ARG A 230 -18.05 23.76 6.99
N GLN A 231 -17.77 24.85 7.69
CA GLN A 231 -17.22 26.05 7.09
C GLN A 231 -15.69 26.00 7.04
N LEU A 232 -15.14 26.59 5.99
CA LEU A 232 -13.72 26.83 5.80
C LEU A 232 -13.51 28.34 5.70
N THR A 233 -12.65 28.87 6.55
CA THR A 233 -12.28 30.29 6.56
C THR A 233 -10.93 30.50 5.90
N LEU A 234 -10.80 31.52 5.06
CA LEU A 234 -9.56 31.80 4.33
C LEU A 234 -8.43 32.17 5.31
N LYS A 235 -7.34 31.40 5.30
CA LYS A 235 -6.13 31.63 6.11
C LYS A 235 -5.03 32.36 5.34
N LYS A 236 -4.95 32.13 4.03
CA LYS A 236 -3.95 32.76 3.14
C LYS A 236 -4.45 32.74 1.71
N GLY A 237 -4.36 33.86 1.01
CA GLY A 237 -4.80 34.07 -0.37
C GLY A 237 -5.51 35.42 -0.50
N ASP A 238 -5.57 35.97 -1.72
CA ASP A 238 -6.30 37.21 -1.96
C ASP A 238 -7.82 36.97 -1.97
N PRO A 239 -8.61 37.78 -1.24
CA PRO A 239 -10.06 37.61 -1.13
C PRO A 239 -10.80 37.89 -2.45
N SER A 240 -10.17 38.58 -3.41
CA SER A 240 -10.70 38.79 -4.76
C SER A 240 -10.63 37.53 -5.64
N ILE A 241 -9.73 36.59 -5.33
CA ILE A 241 -9.52 35.33 -6.08
C ILE A 241 -10.08 34.14 -5.29
N CYS A 242 -10.05 34.22 -3.96
CA CYS A 242 -10.44 33.16 -3.04
C CYS A 242 -11.69 33.57 -2.27
N ASN A 243 -12.75 32.77 -2.33
CA ASN A 243 -13.93 32.98 -1.48
C ASN A 243 -13.53 33.06 0.00
N ALA A 244 -13.94 34.12 0.70
CA ALA A 244 -13.59 34.33 2.11
C ALA A 244 -14.05 33.16 3.01
N THR A 245 -15.22 32.60 2.70
CA THR A 245 -15.79 31.42 3.34
C THR A 245 -16.23 30.41 2.28
N MET A 246 -16.00 29.13 2.56
CA MET A 246 -16.50 28.03 1.73
C MET A 246 -17.14 26.95 2.61
N THR A 247 -18.24 26.39 2.16
CA THR A 247 -18.89 25.26 2.84
C THR A 247 -18.51 23.95 2.14
N ILE A 248 -18.10 22.95 2.91
CA ILE A 248 -17.94 21.58 2.39
C ILE A 248 -19.01 20.71 3.00
N THR A 249 -19.81 20.12 2.12
CA THR A 249 -20.79 19.09 2.45
C THR A 249 -20.17 17.71 2.26
N LYS A 250 -20.48 16.80 3.17
CA LYS A 250 -20.18 15.37 3.03
C LYS A 250 -21.38 14.55 3.43
N PRO A 251 -21.63 13.40 2.77
CA PRO A 251 -22.63 12.48 3.26
C PRO A 251 -22.28 12.09 4.68
N CYS A 252 -23.29 12.11 5.54
CA CYS A 252 -23.22 11.46 6.82
C CYS A 252 -22.83 10.02 6.54
N ARG A 253 -21.84 9.54 7.29
CA ARG A 253 -21.60 8.11 7.28
C ARG A 253 -22.84 7.49 7.92
N ARG A 254 -23.79 7.03 7.09
CA ARG A 254 -24.58 5.85 7.41
C ARG A 254 -23.57 4.73 7.57
N ARG A 255 -22.96 4.68 8.75
CA ARG A 255 -22.64 3.38 9.25
C ARG A 255 -24.02 2.84 9.54
N ASP A 256 -24.47 1.91 8.71
CA ASP A 256 -25.55 1.02 9.11
C ASP A 256 -25.34 0.66 10.58
N ALA A 257 -26.44 0.50 11.30
CA ALA A 257 -26.52 0.22 12.72
C ALA A 257 -25.69 -0.99 13.23
N PHE A 258 -24.79 -1.57 12.41
CA PHE A 258 -23.70 -2.45 12.81
C PHE A 258 -22.48 -1.76 13.46
N THR A 259 -22.52 -0.45 13.71
CA THR A 259 -21.48 0.22 14.53
C THR A 259 -21.97 0.83 15.84
N ALA A 260 -22.90 0.16 16.51
CA ALA A 260 -23.07 0.29 17.96
C ALA A 260 -21.83 -0.17 18.79
N ALA A 261 -20.65 -0.39 18.19
CA ALA A 261 -19.46 -0.85 18.92
C ALA A 261 -18.13 -0.43 18.26
N LYS A 262 -18.01 0.83 17.83
CA LYS A 262 -16.70 1.50 17.83
C LYS A 262 -16.62 2.64 18.86
N THR A 263 -17.66 2.78 19.68
CA THR A 263 -17.51 3.26 21.05
C THR A 263 -16.81 2.16 21.83
N SER A 264 -15.92 2.55 22.72
CA SER A 264 -15.10 1.73 23.62
C SER A 264 -15.91 0.87 24.62
N GLN A 265 -17.21 0.69 24.41
CA GLN A 265 -18.17 0.13 25.37
C GLN A 265 -18.41 -1.38 25.17
N CYS A 266 -18.64 -1.87 23.94
CA CYS A 266 -18.76 -3.32 23.70
C CYS A 266 -17.40 -3.94 23.32
N LYS A 267 -16.76 -4.64 24.24
CA LYS A 267 -15.53 -5.41 24.01
C LYS A 267 -15.90 -6.87 23.81
N TYR A 268 -15.40 -7.48 22.73
CA TYR A 268 -15.62 -8.89 22.43
C TYR A 268 -14.33 -9.70 22.57
N LYS A 269 -14.42 -10.92 23.09
CA LYS A 269 -13.35 -11.91 23.08
C LYS A 269 -13.53 -12.79 21.83
N ALA A 270 -12.53 -12.79 20.96
CA ALA A 270 -12.53 -13.68 19.80
C ALA A 270 -12.22 -15.11 20.23
N LEU A 271 -13.08 -16.05 19.84
CA LEU A 271 -12.80 -17.47 19.96
C LEU A 271 -11.92 -17.96 18.81
N ALA A 272 -11.54 -19.23 18.88
CA ALA A 272 -10.83 -19.92 17.81
C ALA A 272 -11.66 -19.87 16.51
N TRP A 273 -10.96 -19.94 15.39
CA TRP A 273 -11.62 -20.16 14.10
C TRP A 273 -12.15 -21.58 14.08
N GLU A 274 -13.37 -21.74 13.59
CA GLU A 274 -13.91 -23.04 13.20
C GLU A 274 -13.09 -23.61 12.03
N SER A 275 -13.24 -24.91 11.78
CA SER A 275 -12.63 -25.54 10.62
C SER A 275 -13.05 -24.83 9.33
N CYS A 276 -12.17 -24.85 8.33
CA CYS A 276 -12.49 -24.30 7.03
C CYS A 276 -13.57 -25.16 6.37
N ASP A 277 -14.70 -24.55 6.02
CA ASP A 277 -15.66 -25.17 5.12
C ASP A 277 -15.12 -25.09 3.69
N MET A 278 -14.82 -26.25 3.12
CA MET A 278 -14.22 -26.38 1.79
C MET A 278 -15.21 -26.04 0.67
N ARG A 279 -16.53 -26.20 0.90
CA ARG A 279 -17.56 -25.91 -0.10
C ARG A 279 -17.71 -24.41 -0.31
N THR A 280 -17.73 -23.63 0.77
CA THR A 280 -17.85 -22.17 0.70
C THR A 280 -16.50 -21.45 0.68
N ASN A 281 -15.41 -22.15 0.97
CA ASN A 281 -14.05 -21.61 1.12
C ASN A 281 -14.00 -20.48 2.16
N THR A 282 -14.78 -20.63 3.23
CA THR A 282 -14.82 -19.68 4.35
C THR A 282 -14.70 -20.42 5.68
N MET A 283 -14.10 -19.74 6.65
CA MET A 283 -14.13 -20.14 8.04
C MET A 283 -14.78 -19.03 8.85
N THR A 284 -15.54 -19.45 9.84
CA THR A 284 -16.28 -18.62 10.78
C THR A 284 -15.55 -18.64 12.12
N ARG A 285 -15.63 -17.54 12.85
CA ARG A 285 -15.32 -17.54 14.27
C ARG A 285 -16.35 -16.75 15.03
N VAL A 286 -16.58 -17.20 16.25
CA VAL A 286 -17.50 -16.55 17.16
C VAL A 286 -16.77 -15.52 18.01
N LEU A 287 -17.32 -14.32 18.10
CA LEU A 287 -16.90 -13.25 19.00
C LEU A 287 -17.93 -13.17 20.14
N LYS A 288 -17.55 -13.56 21.35
CA LYS A 288 -18.41 -13.48 22.53
C LYS A 288 -18.23 -12.15 23.24
N LEU A 289 -19.31 -11.54 23.71
CA LEU A 289 -19.26 -10.29 24.47
C LEU A 289 -18.45 -10.50 25.77
N LYS A 290 -17.44 -9.66 26.00
CA LYS A 290 -16.58 -9.66 27.19
C LYS A 290 -16.96 -8.53 28.16
N SER A 291 -17.41 -7.39 27.65
CA SER A 291 -17.79 -6.21 28.43
C SER A 291 -18.67 -5.30 27.58
N GLY A 292 -19.70 -4.71 28.18
CA GLY A 292 -20.73 -3.90 27.52
C GLY A 292 -22.12 -4.31 28.00
N ASP A 293 -23.10 -3.42 27.85
CA ASP A 293 -24.49 -3.68 28.23
C ASP A 293 -25.13 -4.71 27.29
N PRO A 294 -25.65 -5.85 27.77
CA PRO A 294 -26.29 -6.87 26.94
C PRO A 294 -27.57 -6.41 26.23
N ALA A 295 -28.22 -5.33 26.69
CA ALA A 295 -29.37 -4.75 26.01
C ALA A 295 -28.96 -3.95 24.76
N LEU A 296 -27.73 -3.41 24.73
CA LEU A 296 -27.20 -2.59 23.63
C LEU A 296 -26.21 -3.36 22.74
N CYS A 297 -25.51 -4.34 23.30
CA CYS A 297 -24.48 -5.13 22.64
C CYS A 297 -25.00 -6.54 22.34
N GLN A 298 -24.92 -6.97 21.07
CA GLN A 298 -25.16 -8.37 20.72
C GLN A 298 -24.25 -9.29 21.54
N GLN A 299 -24.81 -10.32 22.19
CA GLN A 299 -24.05 -11.27 23.01
C GLN A 299 -22.99 -12.03 22.19
N THR A 300 -23.33 -12.33 20.93
CA THR A 300 -22.52 -13.13 20.02
C THR A 300 -22.47 -12.48 18.64
N LYS A 301 -21.28 -12.44 18.03
CA LYS A 301 -21.08 -11.99 16.64
C LYS A 301 -20.28 -13.03 15.85
N HIS A 302 -20.71 -13.33 14.64
CA HIS A 302 -19.97 -14.19 13.73
C HIS A 302 -19.06 -13.36 12.83
N LEU A 303 -17.79 -13.73 12.75
CA LEU A 303 -16.84 -13.14 11.83
C LEU A 303 -16.44 -14.19 10.79
N THR A 304 -16.70 -13.90 9.52
CA THR A 304 -16.36 -14.78 8.40
C THR A 304 -15.06 -14.30 7.74
N ARG A 305 -14.22 -15.24 7.27
CA ARG A 305 -13.06 -14.93 6.43
C ARG A 305 -12.80 -16.07 5.47
N LYS A 306 -12.26 -15.75 4.28
CA LYS A 306 -11.78 -16.76 3.33
C LYS A 306 -10.73 -17.65 3.98
N CYS A 307 -10.79 -18.95 3.69
CA CYS A 307 -9.77 -19.87 4.16
C CYS A 307 -8.40 -19.50 3.59
N ARG A 308 -7.34 -19.79 4.35
CA ARG A 308 -6.00 -19.83 3.75
C ARG A 308 -6.02 -21.03 2.82
N LYS A 309 -5.83 -20.81 1.51
CA LYS A 309 -5.80 -21.88 0.50
C LYS A 309 -4.89 -23.02 0.99
N PRO A 310 -5.44 -24.14 1.48
CA PRO A 310 -4.62 -25.22 2.04
C PRO A 310 -3.95 -25.98 0.90
N CYS A 311 -4.64 -26.05 -0.24
CA CYS A 311 -4.22 -26.67 -1.48
C CYS A 311 -3.69 -25.60 -2.45
N LYS A 312 -2.42 -25.69 -2.83
CA LYS A 312 -1.81 -24.90 -3.90
C LYS A 312 -1.66 -25.81 -5.10
N PHE A 313 -2.20 -25.43 -6.25
CA PHE A 313 -2.10 -26.19 -7.49
C PHE A 313 -1.17 -25.50 -8.50
N SER A 314 -0.46 -26.28 -9.30
CA SER A 314 0.17 -25.86 -10.55
C SER A 314 -0.91 -25.77 -11.61
N LYS A 315 -0.82 -24.74 -12.45
CA LYS A 315 -1.73 -24.57 -13.57
C LYS A 315 -1.29 -25.53 -14.67
N GLY A 316 -2.17 -26.41 -15.13
CA GLY A 316 -1.94 -27.19 -16.34
C GLY A 316 -2.08 -26.35 -17.62
N GLU A 317 -2.16 -27.02 -18.75
CA GLU A 317 -2.49 -26.43 -20.06
C GLU A 317 -3.99 -26.53 -20.32
N TRP A 318 -4.54 -25.55 -21.02
CA TRP A 318 -5.95 -25.61 -21.44
C TRP A 318 -6.10 -26.60 -22.57
N SER A 319 -7.14 -27.43 -22.52
CA SER A 319 -7.59 -28.24 -23.65
C SER A 319 -8.01 -27.33 -24.80
N GLU A 320 -8.12 -27.92 -25.98
CA GLU A 320 -8.84 -27.34 -27.09
C GLU A 320 -10.29 -27.04 -26.72
N CYS A 321 -10.92 -26.13 -27.46
CA CYS A 321 -12.32 -25.81 -27.28
C CYS A 321 -13.17 -26.97 -27.82
N ASP A 322 -14.02 -27.53 -26.97
CA ASP A 322 -15.03 -28.48 -27.43
C ASP A 322 -16.16 -27.73 -28.15
N GLU A 323 -16.37 -28.04 -29.43
CA GLU A 323 -17.35 -27.39 -30.30
C GLU A 323 -18.80 -27.60 -29.82
N GLY A 324 -19.10 -28.74 -29.18
CA GLY A 324 -20.45 -29.06 -28.71
C GLY A 324 -20.85 -28.30 -27.45
N THR A 325 -19.91 -28.13 -26.51
CA THR A 325 -20.19 -27.50 -25.20
C THR A 325 -19.71 -26.05 -25.11
N ASN A 326 -18.87 -25.60 -26.05
CA ASN A 326 -18.22 -24.28 -26.03
C ASN A 326 -17.43 -24.04 -24.73
N LEU A 327 -16.86 -25.11 -24.17
CA LEU A 327 -16.04 -25.10 -22.97
C LEU A 327 -14.65 -25.64 -23.31
N LYS A 328 -13.62 -25.00 -22.74
CA LYS A 328 -12.29 -25.60 -22.61
C LYS A 328 -12.03 -25.94 -21.16
N THR A 329 -11.32 -27.03 -20.95
CA THR A 329 -11.04 -27.55 -19.62
C THR A 329 -9.54 -27.52 -19.37
N ARG A 330 -9.15 -27.55 -18.10
CA ARG A 330 -7.75 -27.66 -17.72
C ARG A 330 -7.64 -28.39 -16.40
N THR A 331 -6.66 -29.27 -16.34
CA THR A 331 -6.34 -30.03 -15.13
C THR A 331 -5.20 -29.36 -14.38
N ASP A 332 -5.49 -28.87 -13.18
CA ASP A 332 -4.51 -28.29 -12.26
C ASP A 332 -3.99 -29.41 -11.32
N GLN A 333 -2.66 -29.53 -11.09
CA GLN A 333 -2.07 -30.55 -10.21
C GLN A 333 -1.69 -30.00 -8.83
N LEU A 334 -1.84 -30.78 -7.76
CA LEU A 334 -1.53 -30.33 -6.40
C LEU A 334 -0.01 -30.18 -6.15
N ILE A 335 0.45 -28.98 -5.81
CA ILE A 335 1.84 -28.68 -5.40
C ILE A 335 2.02 -28.82 -3.89
N LYS A 336 1.05 -28.34 -3.11
CA LYS A 336 1.14 -28.28 -1.64
C LYS A 336 -0.24 -28.42 -1.02
N GLY A 337 -0.39 -29.37 -0.10
CA GLY A 337 -1.62 -29.63 0.65
C GLY A 337 -1.62 -31.06 1.18
N ASP A 338 -2.49 -31.37 2.14
CA ASP A 338 -2.70 -32.76 2.57
C ASP A 338 -3.52 -33.51 1.53
N ALA A 339 -3.00 -34.60 0.97
CA ALA A 339 -3.69 -35.40 -0.05
C ALA A 339 -5.04 -35.95 0.41
N SER A 340 -5.24 -36.14 1.72
CA SER A 340 -6.52 -36.58 2.29
C SER A 340 -7.60 -35.48 2.32
N LYS A 341 -7.21 -34.20 2.17
CA LYS A 341 -8.14 -33.04 2.21
C LYS A 341 -8.18 -32.25 0.90
N CYS A 342 -7.21 -32.49 0.03
CA CYS A 342 -7.04 -31.84 -1.24
C CYS A 342 -7.12 -32.91 -2.33
N GLU A 343 -7.99 -32.73 -3.30
CA GLU A 343 -7.96 -33.55 -4.51
C GLU A 343 -6.57 -33.44 -5.18
N ALA A 344 -6.02 -34.57 -5.63
CA ALA A 344 -4.70 -34.62 -6.26
C ALA A 344 -4.65 -33.76 -7.53
N THR A 345 -5.77 -33.72 -8.26
CA THR A 345 -6.00 -32.89 -9.43
C THR A 345 -7.35 -32.21 -9.30
N ARG A 346 -7.52 -31.06 -9.94
CA ARG A 346 -8.83 -30.44 -10.10
C ARG A 346 -9.01 -29.99 -11.54
N THR A 347 -10.21 -30.19 -12.07
CA THR A 347 -10.56 -29.75 -13.43
C THR A 347 -11.29 -28.42 -13.35
N ILE A 348 -10.83 -27.45 -14.13
CA ILE A 348 -11.48 -26.13 -14.25
C ILE A 348 -11.98 -26.00 -15.68
N SER A 349 -13.29 -25.81 -15.83
CA SER A 349 -13.90 -25.46 -17.11
C SER A 349 -14.06 -23.95 -17.23
N LYS A 350 -13.85 -23.44 -18.44
CA LYS A 350 -14.12 -22.04 -18.80
C LYS A 350 -14.75 -22.03 -20.18
N LYS A 351 -15.72 -21.13 -20.40
CA LYS A 351 -16.24 -20.86 -21.75
C LYS A 351 -15.09 -20.53 -22.70
N CYS A 352 -15.12 -21.09 -23.90
CA CYS A 352 -14.18 -20.72 -24.92
C CYS A 352 -14.31 -19.22 -25.16
N GLY A 353 -13.17 -18.52 -25.13
CA GLY A 353 -13.20 -17.09 -25.30
C GLY A 353 -13.44 -16.79 -26.77
N LYS A 354 -14.58 -16.19 -27.12
CA LYS A 354 -14.74 -15.50 -28.42
C LYS A 354 -13.62 -14.49 -28.69
N GLU A 355 -12.95 -14.01 -27.63
CA GLU A 355 -11.83 -13.06 -27.69
C GLU A 355 -10.46 -13.69 -27.91
N GLU A 356 -10.26 -15.01 -27.75
CA GLU A 356 -8.93 -15.61 -27.93
C GLU A 356 -8.64 -16.01 -29.38
N GLU A 357 -9.67 -16.22 -30.21
CA GLU A 357 -9.50 -16.54 -31.64
C GLU A 357 -9.59 -15.31 -32.54
N CYS A 358 -10.48 -14.35 -32.24
CA CYS A 358 -10.66 -13.16 -33.08
C CYS A 358 -10.12 -11.92 -32.36
N LYS A 359 -8.91 -11.50 -32.70
CA LYS A 359 -8.37 -10.20 -32.24
C LYS A 359 -8.82 -9.13 -33.21
N TYR A 360 -9.45 -8.09 -32.67
CA TYR A 360 -9.88 -6.94 -33.45
C TYR A 360 -9.07 -5.70 -33.08
N ASP A 361 -8.65 -4.92 -34.08
CA ASP A 361 -8.26 -3.54 -33.85
C ASP A 361 -9.52 -2.70 -33.63
N VAL A 362 -9.40 -1.70 -32.77
CA VAL A 362 -10.54 -0.91 -32.33
C VAL A 362 -10.43 0.47 -32.94
N GLY A 363 -11.38 0.81 -33.82
CA GLY A 363 -11.47 2.14 -34.42
C GLY A 363 -11.86 3.23 -33.42
N ASN A 364 -11.73 4.49 -33.88
CA ASN A 364 -12.18 5.65 -33.13
C ASN A 364 -13.72 5.70 -33.05
N TRP A 365 -14.25 6.29 -31.98
CA TRP A 365 -15.69 6.57 -31.87
C TRP A 365 -16.09 7.70 -32.80
N SER A 366 -17.26 7.57 -33.43
CA SER A 366 -17.93 8.62 -34.18
C SER A 366 -18.33 9.81 -33.30
N GLY A 367 -18.76 10.88 -33.97
CA GLY A 367 -19.59 11.92 -33.34
C GLY A 367 -20.86 11.33 -32.72
N CYS A 368 -21.48 12.07 -31.81
CA CYS A 368 -22.82 11.72 -31.34
C CYS A 368 -23.79 11.97 -32.49
N ASP A 369 -24.50 10.95 -32.90
CA ASP A 369 -25.56 11.09 -33.89
C ASP A 369 -26.80 11.70 -33.21
N ASP A 370 -27.31 12.80 -33.74
CA ASP A 370 -28.41 13.56 -33.16
C ASP A 370 -29.75 12.78 -33.20
N THR A 371 -29.90 11.86 -34.15
CA THR A 371 -31.12 11.07 -34.32
C THR A 371 -31.18 9.89 -33.35
N THR A 372 -30.12 9.09 -33.32
CA THR A 372 -30.04 7.89 -32.47
C THR A 372 -29.57 8.22 -31.05
N LYS A 373 -28.96 9.38 -30.83
CA LYS A 373 -28.27 9.75 -29.58
C LYS A 373 -27.21 8.73 -29.16
N GLU A 374 -26.62 8.05 -30.14
CA GLU A 374 -25.56 7.07 -29.96
C GLU A 374 -24.26 7.48 -30.65
N ARG A 375 -23.15 6.94 -30.16
CA ARG A 375 -21.87 6.93 -30.86
C ARG A 375 -21.59 5.51 -31.28
N SER A 376 -21.04 5.32 -32.47
CA SER A 376 -20.62 4.01 -32.95
C SER A 376 -19.12 3.98 -33.28
N ARG A 377 -18.55 2.78 -33.28
CA ARG A 377 -17.20 2.54 -33.81
C ARG A 377 -17.14 1.16 -34.44
N MET A 378 -16.24 1.01 -35.39
CA MET A 378 -15.95 -0.26 -36.03
C MET A 378 -14.78 -0.96 -35.32
N LYS A 379 -14.87 -2.27 -35.23
CA LYS A 379 -13.77 -3.16 -34.87
C LYS A 379 -13.41 -3.97 -36.11
N THR A 380 -12.16 -3.92 -36.54
CA THR A 380 -11.67 -4.64 -37.73
C THR A 380 -10.86 -5.85 -37.29
N LEU A 381 -11.08 -7.00 -37.91
CA LEU A 381 -10.36 -8.23 -37.57
C LEU A 381 -8.86 -8.08 -37.93
N VAL A 382 -7.98 -8.39 -36.98
CA VAL A 382 -6.52 -8.36 -37.13
C VAL A 382 -5.94 -9.78 -37.17
N GLU A 383 -6.48 -10.68 -36.36
CA GLU A 383 -6.02 -12.06 -36.25
C GLU A 383 -7.23 -12.94 -35.95
N GLY A 384 -7.42 -14.02 -36.69
CA GLY A 384 -8.54 -14.95 -36.56
C GLY A 384 -8.96 -15.52 -37.91
N ASP A 385 -9.74 -16.59 -37.86
CA ASP A 385 -10.30 -17.27 -39.04
C ASP A 385 -11.47 -16.42 -39.62
N PRO A 386 -11.40 -15.95 -40.88
CA PRO A 386 -12.45 -15.14 -41.50
C PRO A 386 -13.82 -15.82 -41.59
N GLU A 387 -13.87 -17.16 -41.58
CA GLU A 387 -15.13 -17.90 -41.63
C GLU A 387 -15.83 -17.94 -40.26
N LYS A 388 -15.05 -17.93 -39.18
CA LYS A 388 -15.55 -17.94 -37.79
C LYS A 388 -15.67 -16.54 -37.19
N CYS A 389 -14.89 -15.58 -37.68
CA CYS A 389 -14.80 -14.22 -37.20
C CYS A 389 -15.43 -13.25 -38.21
N GLN A 390 -16.38 -12.42 -37.78
CA GLN A 390 -16.87 -11.34 -38.63
C GLN A 390 -15.71 -10.39 -38.98
N PRO A 391 -15.53 -9.99 -40.25
CA PRO A 391 -14.41 -9.12 -40.63
C PRO A 391 -14.51 -7.74 -39.93
N GLU A 392 -15.74 -7.27 -39.74
CA GLU A 392 -16.02 -6.01 -39.09
C GLU A 392 -17.19 -6.12 -38.10
N ILE A 393 -17.04 -5.53 -36.91
CA ILE A 393 -18.09 -5.46 -35.90
C ILE A 393 -18.38 -4.00 -35.55
N LYS A 394 -19.61 -3.56 -35.81
CA LYS A 394 -20.12 -2.25 -35.36
C LYS A 394 -20.56 -2.32 -33.91
N ILE A 395 -20.01 -1.45 -33.08
CA ILE A 395 -20.42 -1.30 -31.67
C ILE A 395 -20.99 0.10 -31.48
N SER A 396 -22.24 0.20 -31.03
CA SER A 396 -22.87 1.45 -30.63
C SER A 396 -23.06 1.56 -29.13
N ARG A 397 -23.05 2.79 -28.61
CA ARG A 397 -23.33 3.11 -27.20
C ARG A 397 -24.00 4.48 -27.08
N PRO A 398 -24.89 4.67 -26.10
CA PRO A 398 -25.59 5.95 -25.91
C PRO A 398 -24.63 7.07 -25.49
N CYS A 399 -24.83 8.26 -26.07
CA CYS A 399 -24.02 9.45 -25.82
C CYS A 399 -24.11 9.94 -24.37
N PHE A 400 -25.27 9.76 -23.76
CA PHE A 400 -25.58 10.22 -22.41
C PHE A 400 -25.99 9.03 -21.54
N LYS A 401 -25.66 9.12 -20.25
CA LYS A 401 -26.13 8.18 -19.24
C LYS A 401 -27.59 8.51 -18.87
N PRO A 402 -28.29 7.61 -18.15
CA PRO A 402 -29.65 7.87 -17.66
C PRO A 402 -29.78 9.13 -16.78
N ASN A 403 -28.69 9.59 -16.15
CA ASN A 403 -28.65 10.80 -15.33
C ASN A 403 -28.38 12.10 -16.12
N GLY A 404 -28.39 12.05 -17.46
CA GLY A 404 -28.13 13.20 -18.33
C GLY A 404 -26.65 13.57 -18.49
N GLU A 405 -25.72 12.96 -17.74
CA GLU A 405 -24.29 13.22 -17.93
C GLU A 405 -23.77 12.56 -19.22
N ALA A 406 -22.86 13.25 -19.92
CA ALA A 406 -22.15 12.67 -21.05
C ALA A 406 -21.39 11.39 -20.66
N SER A 407 -21.59 10.33 -21.43
CA SER A 407 -20.86 9.07 -21.30
C SER A 407 -19.38 9.26 -21.65
N CYS A 408 -18.50 8.47 -21.02
CA CYS A 408 -17.07 8.55 -21.30
C CYS A 408 -16.73 7.79 -22.59
N PHE A 409 -16.35 8.53 -23.63
CA PHE A 409 -15.82 7.97 -24.87
C PHE A 409 -14.33 8.30 -24.99
N LEU A 410 -13.53 7.27 -25.16
CA LEU A 410 -12.07 7.34 -25.11
C LEU A 410 -11.55 6.73 -26.41
N GLY A 411 -10.61 7.41 -27.07
CA GLY A 411 -9.97 6.92 -28.28
C GLY A 411 -8.89 5.88 -27.99
N ASN A 412 -8.05 5.64 -29.00
CA ASN A 412 -7.02 4.62 -28.94
C ASN A 412 -5.89 4.99 -27.98
N TRP A 413 -5.29 3.96 -27.38
CA TRP A 413 -4.14 4.15 -26.50
C TRP A 413 -2.92 4.49 -27.33
N GLY A 414 -2.27 5.61 -27.00
CA GLY A 414 -0.91 5.85 -27.47
C GLY A 414 0.11 4.96 -26.75
N ASP A 415 1.36 5.06 -27.17
CA ASP A 415 2.47 4.35 -26.56
C ASP A 415 2.76 4.80 -25.14
N TYR A 416 3.46 3.94 -24.39
CA TYR A 416 4.01 4.35 -23.10
C TYR A 416 5.14 5.35 -23.34
N GLY A 417 4.97 6.55 -22.77
CA GLY A 417 6.01 7.56 -22.74
C GLY A 417 7.22 7.13 -21.92
N PRO A 418 8.29 7.96 -21.92
CA PRO A 418 9.54 7.63 -21.23
C PRO A 418 9.34 7.43 -19.73
N CYS A 419 10.16 6.58 -19.12
CA CYS A 419 10.16 6.35 -17.67
C CYS A 419 10.50 7.64 -16.91
N GLN A 420 9.59 8.11 -16.06
CA GLN A 420 9.78 9.27 -15.18
C GLN A 420 9.50 8.87 -13.73
N ASN A 421 10.49 9.04 -12.86
CA ASN A 421 10.40 8.69 -11.43
C ASN A 421 10.00 7.21 -11.18
N GLY A 422 10.47 6.28 -12.02
CA GLY A 422 10.17 4.85 -11.88
C GLY A 422 8.79 4.43 -12.38
N VAL A 423 8.07 5.32 -13.08
CA VAL A 423 6.76 5.04 -13.69
C VAL A 423 6.76 5.54 -15.12
N MET A 424 6.22 4.74 -16.04
CA MET A 424 5.89 5.17 -17.40
C MET A 424 4.37 5.32 -17.53
N MET A 425 3.95 6.32 -18.30
CA MET A 425 2.54 6.66 -18.48
C MET A 425 2.19 6.60 -19.96
N LYS A 426 1.00 6.11 -20.27
CA LYS A 426 0.38 6.28 -21.59
C LYS A 426 -0.94 7.01 -21.48
N HIS A 427 -1.26 7.74 -22.53
CA HIS A 427 -2.45 8.57 -22.65
C HIS A 427 -3.31 8.10 -23.82
N ARG A 428 -4.61 8.39 -23.76
CA ARG A 428 -5.53 8.31 -24.89
C ARG A 428 -6.39 9.56 -24.95
N PRO A 429 -6.85 10.00 -26.13
CA PRO A 429 -7.73 11.16 -26.21
C PRO A 429 -9.09 10.85 -25.57
N VAL A 430 -9.65 11.85 -24.88
CA VAL A 430 -11.05 11.83 -24.43
C VAL A 430 -11.87 12.46 -25.55
N ILE A 431 -12.71 11.65 -26.20
CA ILE A 431 -13.56 12.10 -27.31
C ILE A 431 -14.80 12.81 -26.74
N ALA A 432 -15.36 12.26 -25.66
CA ALA A 432 -16.48 12.87 -24.95
C ALA A 432 -16.52 12.43 -23.48
N GLY A 433 -17.13 13.29 -22.66
CA GLY A 433 -17.28 13.13 -21.22
C GLY A 433 -16.39 14.08 -20.40
N GLY A 434 -16.80 14.38 -19.18
CA GLY A 434 -16.13 15.38 -18.33
C GLY A 434 -14.82 14.90 -17.67
N VAL A 435 -14.35 15.69 -16.70
CA VAL A 435 -13.13 15.44 -15.89
C VAL A 435 -12.99 14.00 -15.34
N PRO A 436 -14.06 13.27 -14.95
CA PRO A 436 -13.92 11.86 -14.55
C PRO A 436 -13.36 10.96 -15.65
N CYS A 437 -13.60 11.27 -16.92
CA CYS A 437 -13.15 10.49 -18.08
C CYS A 437 -11.65 10.71 -18.35
N GLU A 438 -11.14 11.93 -18.12
CA GLU A 438 -9.70 12.23 -18.22
C GLU A 438 -8.86 11.36 -17.27
N ARG A 439 -9.37 11.07 -16.07
CA ARG A 439 -8.67 10.17 -15.12
C ARG A 439 -8.56 8.74 -15.65
N LYS A 440 -9.54 8.30 -16.46
CA LYS A 440 -9.55 6.99 -17.13
C LYS A 440 -8.74 6.98 -18.44
N ALA A 441 -8.35 8.16 -18.91
CA ALA A 441 -7.55 8.35 -20.12
C ALA A 441 -6.04 8.24 -19.88
N VAL A 442 -5.62 7.99 -18.63
CA VAL A 442 -4.21 7.83 -18.25
C VAL A 442 -3.99 6.46 -17.62
N LYS A 443 -2.98 5.71 -18.09
CA LYS A 443 -2.54 4.46 -17.47
C LYS A 443 -1.07 4.54 -17.09
N ALA A 444 -0.77 4.17 -15.86
CA ALA A 444 0.60 4.15 -15.32
C ALA A 444 1.05 2.71 -15.08
N LYS A 445 2.30 2.38 -15.42
CA LYS A 445 2.95 1.12 -15.04
C LYS A 445 4.36 1.39 -14.49
N PRO A 446 4.84 0.60 -13.52
CA PRO A 446 6.21 0.73 -13.05
C PRO A 446 7.20 0.45 -14.19
N CYS A 447 8.35 1.09 -14.14
CA CYS A 447 9.42 0.79 -15.09
C CYS A 447 9.98 -0.61 -14.80
N SER A 448 10.05 -1.42 -15.85
CA SER A 448 10.54 -2.80 -15.81
C SER A 448 12.06 -2.85 -15.78
#